data_AF-A0AB37HJK2-F1
#
_entry.id   AF-A0AB37HJK2-F1
#
_cell.length_a   1.000
_cell.length_b   1.000
_cell.length_c   1.000
_cell.angle_alpha   90.00
_cell.angle_beta   90.00
_cell.angle_gamma   90.00
#
_symmetry.space_group_name_H-M   'P 1'
#
loop_
_entity.id
_entity.type
_entity.pdbx_description
1 polymer ?
#
loop_
_entity_poly.entity_id
_entity_poly.type
_entity_poly.pdbx_seq_one_letter_code
_entity_poly.pdbx_strand_id
1 'polypeptide(L)'
;MKNILLVAIIFCLTVLSAVLMITTDTDHKDSKKTKQEKTEQSTKKKEKSQKIQEKEINIKTQEDLAKIIYSKQDEQTKMNAYNVAIQKGILPRSDNYQEAVYAYEESVWLSKNESINPK
;
A
#
# COMPACT_ATOMS: atom_id res chain seq x y z
N MET A 1 18.87 -42.96 14.99
CA MET A 1 19.40 -41.84 14.16
C MET A 1 18.33 -41.10 13.35
N LYS A 2 17.04 -41.12 13.71
CA LYS A 2 15.99 -40.36 13.00
C LYS A 2 15.73 -38.96 13.63
N ASN A 3 15.99 -38.83 14.92
CA ASN A 3 15.67 -37.60 15.68
C ASN A 3 16.76 -36.52 15.55
N ILE A 4 18.00 -36.90 15.21
CA ILE A 4 19.12 -35.97 15.02
C ILE A 4 18.87 -35.04 13.83
N LEU A 5 18.22 -35.56 12.77
CA LEU A 5 17.86 -34.76 11.60
C LEU A 5 16.83 -33.68 11.96
N LEU A 6 15.85 -34.01 12.81
CA LEU A 6 14.84 -33.06 13.28
C LEU A 6 15.46 -31.96 14.14
N VAL A 7 16.40 -32.31 15.03
CA VAL A 7 17.12 -31.33 15.86
C VAL A 7 17.97 -30.40 15.00
N ALA A 8 18.63 -30.92 13.96
CA ALA A 8 19.41 -30.10 13.02
C ALA A 8 18.54 -29.12 12.23
N ILE A 9 17.33 -29.54 11.80
CA ILE A 9 16.40 -28.67 11.07
C ILE A 9 15.88 -27.54 11.95
N ILE A 10 15.48 -27.84 13.19
CA ILE A 10 14.97 -26.84 14.13
C ILE A 10 16.07 -25.81 14.46
N PHE A 11 17.31 -26.26 14.67
CA PHE A 11 18.45 -25.36 14.90
C PHE A 11 18.80 -24.52 13.67
N CYS A 12 18.70 -25.08 12.46
CA CYS A 12 18.98 -24.33 11.24
C CYS A 12 17.94 -23.23 10.99
N LEU A 13 16.66 -23.52 11.25
CA LEU A 13 15.57 -22.55 11.10
C LEU A 13 15.70 -21.37 12.08
N THR A 14 16.10 -21.61 13.34
CA THR A 14 16.27 -20.52 14.32
C THR A 14 17.43 -19.58 13.98
N VAL A 15 18.56 -20.12 13.52
CA VAL A 15 19.71 -19.32 13.10
C VAL A 15 19.40 -18.52 11.83
N LEU A 16 18.71 -19.13 10.85
CA LEU A 16 18.31 -18.45 9.62
C LEU A 16 17.35 -17.29 9.87
N SER A 17 16.37 -17.43 10.77
CA SER A 17 15.45 -16.34 11.12
C SER A 17 16.15 -15.16 11.79
N ALA A 18 17.13 -15.42 12.66
CA ALA A 18 17.93 -14.37 13.28
C ALA A 18 18.81 -13.63 12.26
N VAL A 19 19.46 -14.35 11.35
CA VAL A 19 20.25 -13.75 10.27
C VAL A 19 19.36 -12.93 9.34
N LEU A 20 18.20 -13.44 8.93
CA LEU A 20 17.25 -12.69 8.10
C LEU A 20 16.80 -11.40 8.78
N MET A 21 16.43 -11.43 10.07
CA MET A 21 16.06 -10.22 10.81
C MET A 21 17.21 -9.21 10.86
N ILE A 22 18.45 -9.64 11.10
CA ILE A 22 19.62 -8.74 11.11
C ILE A 22 19.85 -8.16 9.71
N THR A 23 19.83 -8.97 8.64
CA THR A 23 20.11 -8.51 7.28
C THR A 23 19.03 -7.60 6.70
N THR A 24 17.78 -7.72 7.18
CA THR A 24 16.66 -6.86 6.73
C THR A 24 16.65 -5.51 7.46
N ASP A 25 17.34 -5.39 8.60
CA ASP A 25 17.48 -4.14 9.38
C ASP A 25 18.81 -3.41 9.14
N THR A 26 19.82 -4.06 8.56
CA THR A 26 21.15 -3.45 8.32
C THR A 26 21.27 -2.51 7.11
N ASP A 27 20.15 -2.09 6.50
CA ASP A 27 20.17 -1.02 5.49
C ASP A 27 19.95 0.38 6.08
N HIS A 28 19.98 0.53 7.41
CA HIS A 28 19.81 1.86 8.01
C HIS A 28 20.78 2.18 9.14
N LYS A 29 21.71 3.07 8.77
CA LYS A 29 22.41 4.08 9.59
C LYS A 29 23.66 3.66 10.35
N ASP A 30 24.76 3.90 9.66
CA ASP A 30 25.85 4.70 10.25
C ASP A 30 25.40 6.18 10.39
N SER A 31 26.04 6.90 11.32
CA SER A 31 25.92 8.34 11.66
C SER A 31 24.98 8.78 12.82
N LYS A 32 25.64 8.96 13.97
CA LYS A 32 25.66 10.15 14.86
C LYS A 32 24.35 10.84 15.31
N LYS A 33 24.15 10.77 16.63
CA LYS A 33 24.03 11.88 17.61
C LYS A 33 22.87 12.91 17.48
N THR A 34 22.13 12.98 18.60
CA THR A 34 21.58 14.20 19.26
C THR A 34 20.13 14.60 18.97
N LYS A 35 19.33 14.47 20.05
CA LYS A 35 18.20 15.31 20.53
C LYS A 35 17.20 15.94 19.55
N GLN A 36 15.94 15.80 19.99
CA GLN A 36 14.78 16.67 19.75
C GLN A 36 14.29 16.76 18.31
N GLU A 37 13.14 16.15 18.04
CA GLU A 37 12.19 16.75 17.11
C GLU A 37 10.75 16.37 17.47
N LYS A 38 10.03 17.41 17.90
CA LYS A 38 8.59 17.54 17.75
C LYS A 38 8.34 17.81 16.26
N THR A 39 7.20 17.35 15.74
CA THR A 39 6.57 17.76 14.47
C THR A 39 6.77 16.82 13.26
N GLU A 40 5.66 16.60 12.55
CA GLU A 40 5.53 16.05 11.19
C GLU A 40 5.74 14.56 10.95
N GLN A 41 4.71 13.80 11.35
CA GLN A 41 4.42 12.47 10.85
C GLN A 41 4.17 12.49 9.32
N SER A 42 5.19 12.04 8.59
CA SER A 42 5.06 11.22 7.37
C SER A 42 4.51 11.88 6.10
N THR A 43 5.24 12.84 5.53
CA THR A 43 5.09 13.26 4.12
C THR A 43 6.25 12.83 3.21
N LYS A 44 7.02 11.78 3.55
CA LYS A 44 8.12 11.29 2.70
C LYS A 44 8.22 9.77 2.63
N LYS A 45 7.29 9.12 1.92
CA LYS A 45 7.53 7.80 1.30
C LYS A 45 6.58 7.48 0.13
N LYS A 46 6.18 8.50 -0.64
CA LYS A 46 5.48 8.36 -1.93
C LYS A 46 6.36 9.01 -3.00
N GLU A 47 7.29 8.26 -3.59
CA GLU A 47 7.89 8.74 -4.86
C GLU A 47 8.55 7.63 -5.67
N LYS A 48 9.00 6.52 -5.06
CA LYS A 48 9.76 5.49 -5.79
C LYS A 48 8.95 4.33 -6.37
N SER A 49 7.69 4.12 -6.00
CA SER A 49 6.86 3.02 -6.54
C SER A 49 5.82 3.45 -7.58
N GLN A 50 5.68 4.75 -7.88
CA GLN A 50 4.70 5.24 -8.87
C GLN A 50 5.11 5.02 -10.34
N LYS A 51 6.32 4.51 -10.59
CA LYS A 51 6.86 4.35 -11.95
C LYS A 51 6.76 2.91 -12.49
N ILE A 52 5.71 2.18 -12.12
CA ILE A 52 5.45 0.84 -12.66
C ILE A 52 4.07 0.84 -13.32
N GLN A 53 4.11 1.06 -14.63
CA GLN A 53 3.05 0.84 -15.60
C GLN A 53 1.80 1.73 -15.45
N GLU A 54 1.97 3.00 -15.83
CA GLU A 54 0.91 3.71 -16.56
C GLU A 54 0.70 3.02 -17.91
N LYS A 55 0.08 1.84 -17.93
CA LYS A 55 -0.83 1.55 -19.04
C LYS A 55 -1.84 2.69 -18.95
N GLU A 56 -1.97 3.56 -19.95
CA GLU A 56 -2.85 4.75 -19.86
C GLU A 56 -4.27 4.32 -19.45
N ILE A 57 -4.56 4.35 -18.15
CA ILE A 57 -5.89 4.02 -17.64
C ILE A 57 -6.70 5.29 -17.83
N ASN A 58 -7.38 5.37 -18.97
CA ASN A 58 -8.19 6.53 -19.33
C ASN A 58 -9.53 6.51 -18.57
N ILE A 59 -9.50 6.94 -17.32
CA ILE A 59 -10.68 7.12 -16.47
C ILE A 59 -11.09 8.59 -16.53
N LYS A 60 -12.33 8.86 -16.95
CA LYS A 60 -12.90 10.23 -16.97
C LYS A 60 -14.05 10.37 -15.99
N THR A 61 -14.77 9.29 -15.72
CA THR A 61 -15.97 9.28 -14.86
C THR A 61 -15.86 8.20 -13.79
N GLN A 62 -16.74 8.30 -12.78
CA GLN A 62 -16.88 7.25 -11.77
C GLN A 62 -17.34 5.92 -12.39
N GLU A 63 -18.17 5.96 -13.43
CA GLU A 63 -18.64 4.76 -14.15
C GLU A 63 -17.49 4.04 -14.87
N ASP A 64 -16.56 4.79 -15.47
CA ASP A 64 -15.37 4.21 -16.10
C ASP A 64 -14.49 3.49 -15.08
N LEU A 65 -14.33 4.09 -13.89
CA LEU A 65 -13.63 3.44 -12.79
C LEU A 65 -14.38 2.18 -12.33
N ALA A 66 -15.68 2.25 -12.13
CA ALA A 66 -16.49 1.12 -11.67
C ALA A 66 -16.34 -0.10 -12.60
N LYS A 67 -16.32 0.11 -13.92
CA LYS A 67 -16.07 -0.96 -14.90
C LYS A 67 -14.76 -1.68 -14.66
N ILE A 68 -13.71 -0.95 -14.26
CA ILE A 68 -12.39 -1.52 -13.95
C ILE A 68 -12.40 -2.24 -12.60
N ILE A 69 -12.92 -1.58 -11.56
CA ILE A 69 -12.98 -2.10 -10.18
C ILE A 69 -13.74 -3.43 -10.10
N TYR A 70 -14.90 -3.52 -10.76
CA TYR A 70 -15.72 -4.74 -10.78
C TYR A 70 -15.35 -5.72 -11.90
N SER A 71 -14.27 -5.46 -12.65
CA SER A 71 -13.78 -6.39 -13.67
C SER A 71 -13.03 -7.59 -13.07
N LYS A 72 -12.61 -8.52 -13.94
CA LYS A 72 -11.73 -9.64 -13.61
C LYS A 72 -10.24 -9.29 -13.62
N GLN A 73 -9.88 -8.01 -13.72
CA GLN A 73 -8.48 -7.59 -13.62
C GLN A 73 -7.91 -7.90 -12.24
N ASP A 74 -6.58 -7.96 -12.14
CA ASP A 74 -5.90 -8.17 -10.87
C ASP A 74 -6.04 -6.96 -9.95
N GLU A 75 -5.84 -7.20 -8.66
CA GLU A 75 -6.03 -6.20 -7.62
C GLU A 75 -5.10 -5.00 -7.76
N GLN A 76 -3.86 -5.20 -8.23
CA GLN A 76 -2.91 -4.12 -8.43
C GLN A 76 -3.38 -3.19 -9.55
N THR A 77 -3.90 -3.74 -10.66
CA THR A 77 -4.47 -2.93 -11.74
C THR A 77 -5.68 -2.13 -11.26
N LYS A 78 -6.56 -2.74 -10.46
CA LYS A 78 -7.71 -2.04 -9.88
C LYS A 78 -7.28 -0.93 -8.91
N MET A 79 -6.30 -1.19 -8.05
CA MET A 79 -5.73 -0.20 -7.15
C MET A 79 -5.06 0.96 -7.90
N ASN A 80 -4.37 0.67 -9.01
CA ASN A 80 -3.78 1.70 -9.86
C ASN A 80 -4.88 2.57 -10.49
N ALA A 81 -5.94 1.96 -11.03
CA ALA A 81 -7.09 2.67 -11.58
C ALA A 81 -7.76 3.57 -10.54
N TYR A 82 -7.98 3.05 -9.33
CA TYR A 82 -8.50 3.83 -8.21
C TYR A 82 -7.60 5.04 -7.89
N ASN A 83 -6.28 4.85 -7.80
CA ASN A 83 -5.35 5.95 -7.56
C ASN A 83 -5.37 7.03 -8.64
N VAL A 84 -5.46 6.64 -9.91
CA VAL A 84 -5.61 7.58 -11.03
C VAL A 84 -6.90 8.39 -10.87
N ALA A 85 -8.00 7.78 -10.45
CA ALA A 85 -9.25 8.48 -10.21
C ALA A 85 -9.16 9.50 -9.06
N ILE A 86 -8.46 9.17 -7.97
CA ILE A 86 -8.16 10.11 -6.87
C ILE A 86 -7.32 11.28 -7.38
N GLN A 87 -6.26 11.01 -8.15
CA GLN A 87 -5.39 12.05 -8.71
C GLN A 87 -6.14 12.99 -9.66
N LYS A 88 -7.12 12.48 -10.40
CA LYS A 88 -7.99 13.28 -11.28
C LYS A 88 -9.14 13.98 -10.55
N GLY A 89 -9.27 13.82 -9.23
CA GLY A 89 -10.35 14.41 -8.45
C GLY A 89 -11.75 13.83 -8.76
N ILE A 90 -11.81 12.64 -9.35
CA ILE A 90 -13.08 11.96 -9.68
C ILE A 90 -13.73 11.40 -8.41
N LEU A 91 -12.91 10.96 -7.44
CA LEU A 91 -13.35 10.44 -6.15
C LEU A 91 -12.50 11.01 -5.01
N PRO A 92 -13.07 11.17 -3.81
CA PRO A 92 -12.29 11.44 -2.60
C PRO A 92 -11.51 10.18 -2.20
N ARG A 93 -10.49 10.34 -1.37
CA ARG A 93 -9.65 9.22 -0.95
C ARG A 93 -10.29 8.48 0.23
N SER A 94 -10.54 7.19 0.05
CA SER A 94 -10.88 6.23 1.11
C SER A 94 -9.70 5.83 2.00
N ASP A 95 -10.02 5.42 3.23
CA ASP A 95 -9.10 4.88 4.23
C ASP A 95 -8.77 3.40 4.01
N ASN A 96 -9.65 2.65 3.32
CA ASN A 96 -9.47 1.24 2.98
C ASN A 96 -8.57 1.00 1.75
N TYR A 97 -7.37 1.59 1.74
CA TYR A 97 -6.46 1.61 0.59
C TYR A 97 -5.85 0.25 0.19
N GLN A 98 -6.10 -0.82 0.94
CA GLN A 98 -5.53 -2.15 0.65
C GLN A 98 -6.32 -2.93 -0.41
N GLU A 99 -7.63 -2.68 -0.54
CA GLU A 99 -8.51 -3.35 -1.49
C GLU A 99 -9.29 -2.30 -2.32
N ALA A 100 -9.22 -2.40 -3.63
CA ALA A 100 -9.71 -1.43 -4.59
C ALA A 100 -11.24 -1.35 -4.61
N VAL A 101 -11.92 -2.49 -4.42
CA VAL A 101 -13.38 -2.54 -4.35
C VAL A 101 -13.88 -1.79 -3.11
N TYR A 102 -13.36 -2.11 -1.93
CA TYR A 102 -13.73 -1.41 -0.70
C TYR A 102 -13.32 0.06 -0.74
N ALA A 103 -12.12 0.35 -1.26
CA ALA A 103 -11.67 1.73 -1.42
C ALA A 103 -12.61 2.55 -2.31
N TYR A 104 -13.05 1.97 -3.42
CA TYR A 104 -14.02 2.58 -4.33
C TYR A 104 -15.37 2.80 -3.64
N GLU A 105 -15.94 1.78 -3.02
CA GLU A 105 -17.26 1.85 -2.38
C GLU A 105 -17.31 2.89 -1.27
N GLU A 106 -16.30 2.92 -0.40
CA GLU A 106 -16.17 3.92 0.65
C GLU A 106 -15.99 5.33 0.06
N SER A 107 -15.17 5.50 -0.97
CA SER A 107 -14.98 6.81 -1.61
C SER A 107 -16.27 7.35 -2.24
N VAL A 108 -17.08 6.48 -2.84
CA VAL A 108 -18.39 6.84 -3.38
C VAL A 108 -19.34 7.24 -2.25
N TRP A 109 -19.31 6.52 -1.12
CA TRP A 109 -20.09 6.87 0.06
C TRP A 109 -19.67 8.23 0.65
N LEU A 110 -18.36 8.48 0.78
CA LEU A 110 -17.81 9.76 1.23
C LEU A 110 -18.26 10.92 0.33
N SER A 111 -18.14 10.77 -0.99
CA SER A 111 -18.56 11.79 -1.96
C SER A 111 -20.05 12.15 -1.81
N LYS A 112 -20.91 11.14 -1.62
CA LYS A 112 -22.35 11.34 -1.40
C LYS A 112 -22.63 12.05 -0.08
N ASN A 113 -21.94 11.70 1.00
CA ASN A 113 -22.22 12.30 2.31
C ASN A 113 -21.57 13.68 2.49
N GLU A 114 -20.43 13.96 1.87
CA GLU A 114 -19.86 15.31 1.80
C GLU A 114 -20.83 16.27 1.08
N SER A 115 -21.53 15.80 0.05
CA SER A 115 -22.54 16.61 -0.64
C SER A 115 -23.77 16.96 0.22
N ILE A 116 -24.03 16.18 1.28
CA ILE A 116 -25.17 16.37 2.19
C ILE A 116 -24.77 17.22 3.40
N ASN A 117 -23.48 17.31 3.72
CA ASN A 117 -22.94 18.11 4.83
C ASN A 117 -21.74 18.95 4.34
N PRO A 118 -21.97 19.98 3.50
CA PRO A 118 -20.92 20.93 3.19
C PRO A 118 -20.54 21.65 4.50
N LYS A 119 -19.27 21.52 4.90
CA LYS A 119 -18.69 22.24 6.04
C LYS A 119 -18.83 23.75 5.88
#